data_AF-H5XU87-F1
#
_entry.id   AF-H5XU87-F1
#
_cell.length_a   1.000
_cell.length_b   1.000
_cell.length_c   1.000
_cell.angle_alpha   90.00
_cell.angle_beta   90.00
_cell.angle_gamma   90.00
#
_symmetry.space_group_name_H-M   'P 1'
#
loop_
_entity.id
_entity.type
_entity.pdbx_description
1 polymer ?
#
loop_
_entity_poly.entity_id
_entity_poly.type
_entity_poly.pdbx_seq_one_letter_code
_entity_poly.pdbx_strand_id
1 'polypeptide(L)'
;MMDELTANRTPVVIASEINTLKRQMEKIFLVHAVEIGRRLKEVRSVLPTGQWGQWLEASVNYSPRTAQRFMQLFDAYGEHFLLPAAGQSPQDQAVTQGGEGIRIEEAGRMLPKLTTAQAMILLGLPKEERVQFLMEADVESMSARELKQAVEQRQEAQKVREQAVAERDQAKQESTVLREDLDREKDQNARLAGERDRLKAETRELRLEKNRLEQAIENKQASYDKLKERTGYKAIKQMEATLNEAYGRAEANKIAYLYDSLFKTFKELAYEMTRFAGTNPELHNLYKEKIDDFLHKALREKF
;
A
#
# COMPACT_ATOMS: atom_id res chain seq x y z
N MET A 1 81.23 16.09 -45.28
CA MET A 1 79.80 15.71 -45.28
C MET A 1 79.44 14.84 -44.05
N MET A 2 80.10 15.04 -42.90
CA MET A 2 79.72 14.45 -41.59
C MET A 2 79.27 15.51 -40.58
N ASP A 3 79.39 16.80 -40.93
CA ASP A 3 79.27 17.92 -40.00
C ASP A 3 77.87 18.56 -39.99
N GLU A 4 77.10 18.43 -41.08
CA GLU A 4 75.69 18.89 -41.12
C GLU A 4 74.73 17.92 -40.43
N LEU A 5 75.09 16.64 -40.29
CA LEU A 5 74.28 15.62 -39.61
C LEU A 5 74.41 15.69 -38.08
N THR A 6 75.53 16.21 -37.56
CA THR A 6 75.77 16.40 -36.12
C THR A 6 75.29 17.76 -35.63
N ALA A 7 75.28 18.79 -36.48
CA ALA A 7 74.83 20.15 -36.15
C ALA A 7 73.35 20.21 -35.70
N ASN A 8 72.50 19.28 -36.14
CA ASN A 8 71.07 19.20 -35.78
C ASN A 8 70.75 18.19 -34.66
N ARG A 9 71.75 17.47 -34.11
CA ARG A 9 71.54 16.51 -32.99
C ARG A 9 71.53 17.22 -31.63
N THR A 10 70.53 18.07 -31.41
CA THR A 10 70.35 18.71 -30.10
C THR A 10 69.83 17.71 -29.06
N PRO A 11 70.08 17.92 -27.75
CA PRO A 11 69.49 17.09 -26.69
C PRO A 11 67.96 16.98 -26.76
N VAL A 12 67.28 18.02 -27.25
CA VAL A 12 65.83 18.04 -27.46
C VAL A 12 65.41 17.05 -28.55
N VAL A 13 66.11 17.03 -29.68
CA VAL A 13 65.85 16.08 -30.78
C VAL A 13 66.09 14.64 -30.29
N ILE A 14 67.20 14.38 -29.59
CA ILE A 14 67.51 13.06 -29.03
C ILE A 14 66.44 12.62 -28.02
N ALA A 15 65.98 13.53 -27.14
CA ALA A 15 64.89 13.24 -26.21
C ALA A 15 63.59 12.88 -26.94
N SER A 16 63.27 13.57 -28.04
CA SER A 16 62.10 13.26 -28.87
C SER A 16 62.20 11.89 -29.57
N GLU A 17 63.40 11.51 -30.04
CA GLU A 17 63.70 10.19 -30.62
C GLU A 17 63.51 9.08 -29.57
N ILE A 18 64.11 9.23 -28.38
CA ILE A 18 63.98 8.29 -27.25
C ILE A 18 62.51 8.11 -26.86
N ASN A 19 61.76 9.22 -26.74
CA ASN A 19 60.34 9.16 -26.40
C ASN A 19 59.50 8.48 -27.50
N THR A 20 59.90 8.61 -28.77
CA THR A 20 59.24 7.92 -29.88
C THR A 20 59.48 6.41 -29.82
N LEU A 21 60.72 5.98 -29.58
CA LEU A 21 61.05 4.56 -29.38
C LEU A 21 60.32 3.97 -28.18
N LYS A 22 60.22 4.71 -27.07
CA LYS A 22 59.47 4.28 -25.88
C LYS A 22 58.00 4.00 -26.21
N ARG A 23 57.33 4.93 -26.90
CA ARG A 23 55.91 4.75 -27.32
C ARG A 23 55.74 3.56 -28.26
N GLN A 24 56.68 3.34 -29.19
CA GLN A 24 56.66 2.18 -30.08
C GLN A 24 56.81 0.87 -29.30
N MET A 25 57.73 0.83 -28.34
CA MET A 25 57.93 -0.34 -27.47
C MET A 25 56.68 -0.67 -26.65
N GLU A 26 56.05 0.33 -26.04
CA GLU A 26 54.83 0.16 -25.24
C GLU A 26 53.68 -0.39 -26.09
N LYS A 27 53.56 0.08 -27.33
CA LYS A 27 52.56 -0.42 -28.29
C LYS A 27 52.78 -1.88 -28.64
N ILE A 28 54.00 -2.23 -29.03
CA ILE A 28 54.38 -3.61 -29.38
C ILE A 28 54.13 -4.52 -28.17
N PHE A 29 54.49 -4.05 -26.98
CA PHE A 29 54.27 -4.80 -25.74
C PHE A 29 52.78 -5.07 -25.46
N LEU A 30 51.88 -4.11 -25.67
CA LEU A 30 50.44 -4.33 -25.49
C LEU A 30 49.89 -5.38 -26.46
N VAL A 31 50.26 -5.33 -27.74
CA VAL A 31 49.86 -6.33 -28.75
C VAL A 31 50.30 -7.73 -28.31
N HIS A 32 51.57 -7.88 -27.91
CA HIS A 32 52.08 -9.16 -27.43
C HIS A 32 51.45 -9.60 -26.12
N ALA A 33 51.15 -8.68 -25.20
CA ALA A 33 50.46 -8.99 -23.94
C ALA A 33 49.08 -9.61 -24.19
N VAL A 34 48.34 -9.09 -25.18
CA VAL A 34 47.03 -9.63 -25.60
C VAL A 34 47.18 -10.99 -26.27
N GLU A 35 48.15 -11.15 -27.16
CA GLU A 35 48.43 -12.43 -27.83
C GLU A 35 48.87 -13.51 -26.82
N ILE A 36 49.72 -13.16 -25.86
CA ILE A 36 50.08 -14.05 -24.74
C ILE A 36 48.82 -14.44 -23.97
N GLY A 37 47.92 -13.50 -23.69
CA GLY A 37 46.62 -13.77 -23.05
C GLY A 37 45.80 -14.80 -23.81
N ARG A 38 45.72 -14.68 -25.14
CA ARG A 38 45.05 -15.65 -26.03
C ARG A 38 45.65 -17.05 -25.88
N ARG A 39 46.97 -17.18 -26.01
CA ARG A 39 47.68 -18.47 -25.87
C ARG A 39 47.53 -19.07 -24.48
N LEU A 40 47.52 -18.24 -23.43
CA LEU A 40 47.27 -18.68 -22.07
C LEU A 40 45.84 -19.24 -21.91
N LYS A 41 44.82 -18.64 -22.56
CA LYS A 41 43.46 -19.21 -22.58
C LYS A 41 43.40 -20.53 -23.34
N GLU A 42 44.09 -20.65 -24.47
CA GLU A 42 44.19 -21.90 -25.24
C GLU A 42 44.82 -23.02 -24.41
N VAL A 43 45.96 -22.76 -23.77
CA VAL A 43 46.62 -23.78 -22.94
C VAL A 43 45.77 -24.13 -21.71
N ARG A 44 45.09 -23.14 -21.11
CA ARG A 44 44.21 -23.37 -19.96
C ARG A 44 43.01 -24.26 -20.27
N SER A 45 42.53 -24.32 -21.52
CA SER A 45 41.42 -25.22 -21.90
C SER A 45 41.87 -26.66 -22.16
N VAL A 46 43.17 -26.87 -22.39
CA VAL A 46 43.75 -28.19 -22.72
C VAL A 46 44.43 -28.84 -21.50
N LEU A 47 44.89 -28.03 -20.54
CA LEU A 47 45.59 -28.55 -19.36
C LEU A 47 44.67 -29.29 -18.39
N PRO A 48 45.14 -30.41 -17.79
CA PRO A 48 44.42 -31.09 -16.72
C PRO A 48 44.21 -30.18 -15.49
N THR A 49 43.07 -30.37 -14.81
CA THR A 49 42.73 -29.64 -13.58
C THR A 49 43.84 -29.74 -12.55
N GLY A 50 44.28 -28.60 -11.99
CA GLY A 50 45.30 -28.53 -10.94
C GLY A 50 46.74 -28.34 -11.42
N GLN A 51 47.04 -28.51 -12.71
CA GLN A 51 48.41 -28.37 -13.25
C GLN A 51 48.77 -26.94 -13.68
N TRP A 52 47.78 -26.04 -13.73
CA TRP A 52 47.94 -24.67 -14.24
C TRP A 52 49.07 -23.88 -13.58
N GLY A 53 49.15 -23.88 -12.24
CA GLY A 53 50.15 -23.10 -11.51
C GLY A 53 51.58 -23.57 -11.78
N GLN A 54 51.80 -24.89 -11.71
CA GLN A 54 53.11 -25.51 -11.97
C GLN A 54 53.55 -25.30 -13.43
N TRP A 55 52.61 -25.44 -14.36
CA TRP A 55 52.90 -25.23 -15.79
C TRP A 55 53.32 -23.79 -16.09
N LEU A 56 52.65 -22.80 -15.48
CA LEU A 56 52.99 -21.38 -15.66
C LEU A 56 54.41 -21.07 -15.19
N GLU A 57 54.81 -21.60 -14.04
CA GLU A 57 56.15 -21.38 -13.48
C GLU A 57 57.22 -22.08 -14.31
N ALA A 58 57.02 -23.37 -14.64
CA ALA A 58 58.03 -24.17 -15.33
C ALA A 58 58.17 -23.84 -16.83
N SER A 59 57.08 -23.49 -17.52
CA SER A 59 57.06 -23.39 -18.99
C SER A 59 57.22 -21.97 -19.51
N VAL A 60 56.71 -20.97 -18.78
CA VAL A 60 56.71 -19.57 -19.22
C VAL A 60 57.20 -18.58 -18.15
N ASN A 61 57.62 -19.07 -16.98
CA ASN A 61 58.11 -18.28 -15.85
C ASN A 61 57.13 -17.17 -15.41
N TYR A 62 55.83 -17.48 -15.37
CA TYR A 62 54.79 -16.54 -14.96
C TYR A 62 54.16 -16.90 -13.63
N SER A 63 53.79 -15.86 -12.86
CA SER A 63 52.87 -16.03 -11.75
C SER A 63 51.42 -16.19 -12.24
N PRO A 64 50.53 -16.85 -11.47
CA PRO A 64 49.10 -16.90 -11.77
C PRO A 64 48.48 -15.51 -11.97
N ARG A 65 48.92 -14.52 -11.19
CA ARG A 65 48.47 -13.12 -11.29
C ARG A 65 48.86 -12.49 -12.62
N THR A 66 50.10 -12.72 -13.08
CA THR A 66 50.59 -12.21 -14.37
C THR A 66 49.79 -12.83 -15.52
N ALA A 67 49.62 -14.15 -15.51
CA ALA A 67 48.85 -14.87 -16.52
C ALA A 67 47.40 -14.37 -16.59
N GLN A 68 46.75 -14.20 -15.42
CA GLN A 68 45.38 -13.68 -15.35
C GLN A 68 45.26 -12.26 -15.94
N ARG A 69 46.23 -11.38 -15.71
CA ARG A 69 46.22 -10.03 -16.30
C ARG A 69 46.27 -10.06 -17.82
N PHE A 70 47.13 -10.90 -18.41
CA PHE A 70 47.19 -11.05 -19.86
C PHE A 70 45.90 -11.64 -20.42
N MET A 71 45.33 -12.65 -19.77
CA MET A 71 44.03 -13.21 -20.16
C MET A 71 42.91 -12.17 -20.11
N GLN A 72 42.86 -11.32 -19.08
CA GLN A 72 41.88 -10.24 -18.96
C GLN A 72 42.04 -9.18 -20.07
N LEU A 73 43.27 -8.86 -20.45
CA LEU A 73 43.52 -7.97 -21.59
C LEU A 73 43.01 -8.56 -22.91
N PHE A 74 43.19 -9.87 -23.11
CA PHE A 74 42.64 -10.56 -24.26
C PHE A 74 41.10 -10.56 -24.26
N ASP A 75 40.47 -10.83 -23.12
CA ASP A 75 39.00 -10.83 -23.03
C ASP A 75 38.39 -9.47 -23.35
N ALA A 76 39.10 -8.40 -22.98
CA ALA A 76 38.60 -7.04 -23.14
C ALA A 76 38.95 -6.38 -24.48
N TYR A 77 40.08 -6.75 -25.09
CA TYR A 77 40.59 -6.06 -26.28
C TYR A 77 40.93 -6.99 -27.44
N GLY A 78 40.90 -8.32 -27.26
CA GLY A 78 41.33 -9.30 -28.26
C GLY A 78 40.62 -9.17 -29.60
N GLU A 79 39.33 -8.81 -29.59
CA GLU A 79 38.52 -8.57 -30.80
C GLU A 79 38.92 -7.30 -31.55
N HIS A 80 39.61 -6.37 -30.90
CA HIS A 80 40.07 -5.13 -31.52
C HIS A 80 41.45 -5.31 -32.17
N PHE A 81 42.25 -6.28 -31.73
CA PHE A 81 43.54 -6.58 -32.37
C PHE A 81 43.35 -7.50 -33.58
N LEU A 82 43.95 -7.13 -34.71
CA LEU A 82 44.15 -8.05 -35.83
C LEU A 82 45.21 -9.08 -35.42
N LEU A 83 44.80 -10.08 -34.65
CA LEU A 83 45.67 -11.20 -34.26
C LEU A 83 45.75 -12.20 -35.41
N PRO A 84 46.94 -12.75 -35.71
CA PRO A 84 47.07 -13.81 -36.71
C PRO A 84 46.24 -15.04 -36.32
N ALA A 85 45.74 -15.77 -37.31
CA ALA A 85 44.97 -16.99 -37.10
C ALA A 85 45.74 -17.97 -36.20
N ALA A 86 45.01 -18.70 -35.34
CA ALA A 86 45.60 -19.67 -34.42
C ALA A 86 46.50 -20.66 -35.18
N GLY A 87 47.80 -20.69 -34.84
CA GLY A 87 48.81 -21.55 -35.48
C GLY A 87 49.83 -20.85 -36.38
N GLN A 88 49.69 -19.55 -36.68
CA GLN A 88 50.70 -18.79 -37.42
C GLN A 88 51.78 -18.20 -36.48
N SER A 89 53.04 -18.19 -36.93
CA SER A 89 54.17 -17.63 -36.18
C SER A 89 54.14 -16.09 -36.17
N PRO A 90 54.33 -15.43 -35.00
CA PRO A 90 54.32 -13.96 -34.90
C PRO A 90 55.41 -13.24 -35.70
N GLN A 91 56.46 -13.96 -36.12
CA GLN A 91 57.65 -13.40 -36.74
C GLN A 91 57.40 -12.80 -38.13
N ASP A 92 56.36 -13.24 -38.86
CA ASP A 92 56.13 -12.80 -40.24
C ASP A 92 55.24 -11.55 -40.39
N GLN A 93 54.58 -11.09 -39.32
CA GLN A 93 53.62 -9.97 -39.40
C GLN A 93 53.96 -8.76 -38.49
N ALA A 94 54.70 -8.95 -37.40
CA ALA A 94 55.11 -7.84 -36.52
C ALA A 94 56.09 -6.86 -37.18
N VAL A 95 56.81 -7.30 -38.22
CA VAL A 95 57.80 -6.49 -38.96
C VAL A 95 57.17 -5.74 -40.14
N THR A 96 56.07 -6.24 -40.71
CA THR A 96 55.44 -5.71 -41.94
C THR A 96 54.35 -4.66 -41.67
N GLN A 97 53.76 -4.61 -40.47
CA GLN A 97 52.91 -3.51 -40.04
C GLN A 97 53.56 -2.81 -38.85
N GLY A 98 54.39 -1.82 -39.15
CA GLY A 98 55.09 -0.98 -38.17
C GLY A 98 54.13 -0.17 -37.30
N GLY A 99 53.44 -0.83 -36.38
CA GLY A 99 52.57 -0.17 -35.42
C GLY A 99 51.53 0.73 -36.06
N GLU A 100 50.84 0.28 -37.11
CA GLU A 100 49.55 0.88 -37.46
C GLU A 100 48.55 0.61 -36.33
N GLY A 101 47.68 1.58 -36.04
CA GLY A 101 46.73 1.52 -34.92
C GLY A 101 45.91 0.24 -34.91
N ILE A 102 45.36 -0.08 -33.74
CA ILE A 102 44.49 -1.23 -33.55
C ILE A 102 43.13 -0.88 -34.17
N ARG A 103 42.70 -1.60 -35.22
CA ARG A 103 41.44 -1.31 -35.94
C ARG A 103 40.23 -1.83 -35.15
N ILE A 104 39.31 -0.95 -34.74
CA ILE A 104 38.00 -1.36 -34.22
C ILE A 104 37.00 -1.32 -35.38
N GLU A 105 36.50 -2.49 -35.79
CA GLU A 105 35.51 -2.59 -36.87
C GLU A 105 34.13 -2.02 -36.47
N GLU A 106 33.75 -2.11 -35.20
CA GLU A 106 32.42 -1.68 -34.70
C GLU A 106 32.17 -0.15 -34.76
N ALA A 107 33.21 0.67 -34.90
CA ALA A 107 33.09 2.14 -34.86
C ALA A 107 33.87 2.89 -35.95
N GLY A 108 34.55 2.18 -36.86
CA GLY A 108 35.41 2.80 -37.87
C GLY A 108 36.56 3.65 -37.28
N ARG A 109 36.94 3.43 -36.02
CA ARG A 109 37.99 4.16 -35.31
C ARG A 109 39.11 3.23 -34.86
N MET A 110 40.32 3.76 -34.84
CA MET A 110 41.48 3.09 -34.24
C MET A 110 41.37 3.21 -32.70
N LEU A 111 41.64 2.15 -31.93
CA LEU A 111 41.82 2.34 -30.47
C LEU A 111 42.93 3.37 -30.26
N PRO A 112 42.78 4.26 -29.26
CA PRO A 112 43.88 5.12 -28.85
C PRO A 112 45.13 4.28 -28.53
N LYS A 113 46.31 4.89 -28.69
CA LYS A 113 47.60 4.29 -28.34
C LYS A 113 47.70 4.10 -26.83
N LEU A 114 47.19 2.96 -26.36
CA LEU A 114 47.23 2.59 -24.96
C LEU A 114 48.54 1.87 -24.62
N THR A 115 49.06 2.19 -23.45
CA THR A 115 50.04 1.34 -22.75
C THR A 115 49.31 0.19 -22.04
N THR A 116 50.03 -0.88 -21.73
CA THR A 116 49.47 -2.01 -20.97
C THR A 116 48.94 -1.61 -19.59
N ALA A 117 49.56 -0.60 -18.95
CA ALA A 117 49.06 -0.07 -17.69
C ALA A 117 47.70 0.63 -17.87
N GLN A 118 47.57 1.48 -18.88
CA GLN A 118 46.32 2.18 -19.18
C GLN A 118 45.20 1.20 -19.58
N ALA A 119 45.51 0.22 -20.44
CA ALA A 119 44.57 -0.81 -20.86
C ALA A 119 44.02 -1.59 -19.65
N MET A 120 44.86 -1.91 -18.66
CA MET A 120 44.43 -2.56 -17.42
C MET A 120 43.57 -1.67 -16.54
N ILE A 121 43.90 -0.37 -16.41
CA ILE A 121 43.11 0.57 -15.61
C ILE A 121 41.69 0.70 -16.16
N LEU A 122 41.57 0.78 -17.49
CA LEU A 122 40.29 0.86 -18.20
C LEU A 122 39.41 -0.40 -18.05
N LEU A 123 39.98 -1.53 -17.61
CA LEU A 123 39.17 -2.71 -17.26
C LEU A 123 38.33 -2.52 -15.99
N GLY A 124 38.63 -1.48 -15.20
CA GLY A 124 37.77 -1.06 -14.09
C GLY A 124 36.42 -0.52 -14.55
N LEU A 125 36.30 -0.09 -15.82
CA LEU A 125 35.04 0.37 -16.41
C LEU A 125 34.31 -0.78 -17.14
N PRO A 126 32.96 -0.79 -17.12
CA PRO A 126 32.14 -1.62 -18.00
C PRO A 126 32.50 -1.44 -19.48
N LYS A 127 32.22 -2.43 -20.34
CA LYS A 127 32.61 -2.41 -21.77
C LYS A 127 32.06 -1.15 -22.47
N GLU A 128 30.79 -0.85 -22.22
CA GLU A 128 30.04 0.25 -22.81
C GLU A 128 30.63 1.61 -22.36
N GLU A 129 30.89 1.75 -21.06
CA GLU A 129 31.47 2.97 -20.50
C GLU A 129 32.92 3.18 -20.92
N ARG A 130 33.69 2.10 -21.11
CA ARG A 130 35.07 2.18 -21.58
C ARG A 130 35.15 2.81 -22.96
N VAL A 131 34.29 2.41 -23.89
CA VAL A 131 34.23 2.99 -25.24
C VAL A 131 33.91 4.48 -25.14
N GLN A 132 32.89 4.86 -24.36
CA GLN A 132 32.53 6.26 -24.17
C GLN A 132 33.67 7.07 -23.53
N PHE A 133 34.34 6.51 -22.53
CA PHE A 133 35.49 7.14 -21.88
C PHE A 133 36.63 7.38 -22.87
N LEU A 134 36.95 6.41 -23.72
CA LEU A 134 37.97 6.53 -24.76
C LEU A 134 37.61 7.55 -25.85
N MET A 135 36.32 7.86 -26.05
CA MET A 135 35.87 8.88 -27.00
C MET A 135 35.97 10.30 -26.44
N GLU A 136 35.77 10.46 -25.13
CA GLU A 136 35.70 11.77 -24.47
C GLU A 136 37.04 12.21 -23.88
N ALA A 137 37.83 11.27 -23.35
CA ALA A 137 39.08 11.55 -22.68
C ALA A 137 40.29 11.32 -23.60
N ASP A 138 41.26 12.23 -23.55
CA ASP A 138 42.56 12.06 -24.23
C ASP A 138 43.46 11.10 -23.46
N VAL A 139 43.13 9.80 -23.49
CA VAL A 139 43.82 8.78 -22.71
C VAL A 139 45.29 8.61 -23.14
N GLU A 140 45.64 8.94 -24.37
CA GLU A 140 47.01 8.82 -24.88
C GLU A 140 47.99 9.74 -24.15
N SER A 141 47.55 10.93 -23.74
CA SER A 141 48.40 11.90 -23.03
C SER A 141 48.45 11.69 -21.51
N MET A 142 47.51 10.93 -20.95
CA MET A 142 47.40 10.73 -19.50
C MET A 142 48.43 9.73 -18.98
N SER A 143 49.09 10.06 -17.87
CA SER A 143 49.85 9.08 -17.11
C SER A 143 48.92 8.01 -16.51
N ALA A 144 49.46 6.83 -16.20
CA ALA A 144 48.70 5.76 -15.54
C ALA A 144 48.07 6.23 -14.21
N ARG A 145 48.70 7.18 -13.50
CA ARG A 145 48.15 7.73 -12.25
C ARG A 145 46.96 8.65 -12.53
N GLU A 146 47.09 9.55 -13.50
CA GLU A 146 46.01 10.47 -13.90
C GLU A 146 44.82 9.70 -14.46
N LEU A 147 45.07 8.68 -15.30
CA LEU A 147 44.01 7.83 -15.83
C LEU A 147 43.28 7.09 -14.71
N LYS A 148 44.01 6.52 -13.74
CA LYS A 148 43.39 5.86 -12.59
C LYS A 148 42.48 6.81 -11.81
N GLN A 149 42.96 8.02 -11.54
CA GLN A 149 42.18 9.04 -10.85
C GLN A 149 40.94 9.46 -11.65
N ALA A 150 41.06 9.63 -12.97
CA ALA A 150 39.93 9.99 -13.83
C ALA A 150 38.86 8.89 -13.90
N VAL A 151 39.28 7.62 -13.95
CA VAL A 151 38.37 6.47 -13.89
C VAL A 151 37.65 6.42 -12.54
N GLU A 152 38.38 6.58 -11.43
CA GLU A 152 37.79 6.61 -10.08
C GLU A 152 36.78 7.76 -9.92
N GLN A 153 37.13 8.97 -10.37
CA GLN A 153 36.25 10.13 -10.33
C GLN A 153 34.98 9.92 -11.16
N ARG A 154 35.09 9.30 -12.33
CA ARG A 154 33.92 9.00 -13.17
C ARG A 154 33.00 7.98 -12.52
N GLN A 155 33.56 6.92 -11.94
CA GLN A 155 32.78 5.91 -11.21
C GLN A 155 32.05 6.53 -10.02
N GLU A 156 32.71 7.40 -9.26
CA GLU A 156 32.08 8.09 -8.14
C GLU A 156 30.99 9.04 -8.61
N ALA A 157 31.25 9.84 -9.66
CA ALA A 157 30.26 10.72 -10.25
C ALA A 157 29.04 9.94 -10.79
N GLN A 158 29.27 8.76 -11.36
CA GLN A 158 28.20 7.89 -11.84
C GLN A 158 27.35 7.36 -10.69
N LYS A 159 27.98 6.87 -9.61
CA LYS A 159 27.26 6.40 -8.41
C LYS A 159 26.42 7.51 -7.79
N VAL A 160 26.99 8.70 -7.63
CA VAL A 160 26.27 9.88 -7.10
C VAL A 160 25.09 10.24 -8.01
N ARG A 161 25.29 10.19 -9.34
CA ARG A 161 24.21 10.46 -10.31
C ARG A 161 23.10 9.41 -10.22
N GLU A 162 23.43 8.14 -10.11
CA GLU A 162 22.46 7.05 -9.97
C GLU A 162 21.67 7.17 -8.67
N GLN A 163 22.34 7.45 -7.55
CA GLN A 163 21.69 7.73 -6.27
C GLN A 163 20.76 8.92 -6.36
N ALA A 164 21.21 10.05 -6.94
CA ALA A 164 20.39 11.23 -7.11
C ALA A 164 19.16 10.97 -8.01
N VAL A 165 19.30 10.15 -9.05
CA VAL A 165 18.18 9.74 -9.91
C VAL A 165 17.19 8.87 -9.13
N ALA A 166 17.68 7.90 -8.35
CA ALA A 166 16.84 7.04 -7.52
C ALA A 166 16.06 7.84 -6.46
N GLU A 167 16.74 8.73 -5.73
CA GLU A 167 16.11 9.63 -4.74
C GLU A 167 15.08 10.55 -5.38
N ARG A 168 15.40 11.13 -6.54
CA ARG A 168 14.45 11.97 -7.29
C ARG A 168 13.22 11.18 -7.72
N ASP A 169 13.39 9.96 -8.19
CA ASP A 169 12.28 9.14 -8.67
C ASP A 169 11.40 8.65 -7.51
N GLN A 170 12.01 8.31 -6.37
CA GLN A 170 11.30 8.06 -5.12
C GLN A 170 10.50 9.29 -4.66
N ALA A 171 11.14 10.47 -4.61
CA ALA A 171 10.48 11.71 -4.19
C ALA A 171 9.31 12.09 -5.13
N LYS A 172 9.44 11.81 -6.43
CA LYS A 172 8.34 11.97 -7.39
C LYS A 172 7.18 11.02 -7.11
N GLN A 173 7.46 9.75 -6.84
CA GLN A 173 6.43 8.76 -6.49
C GLN A 173 5.69 9.16 -5.21
N GLU A 174 6.43 9.54 -4.16
CA GLU A 174 5.84 10.04 -2.91
C GLU A 174 4.98 11.29 -3.15
N SER A 175 5.47 12.23 -3.96
CA SER A 175 4.70 13.43 -4.31
C SER A 175 3.43 13.11 -5.11
N THR A 176 3.44 12.13 -6.00
CA THR A 176 2.25 11.69 -6.72
C THR A 176 1.21 11.06 -5.79
N VAL A 177 1.64 10.20 -4.87
CA VAL A 177 0.75 9.56 -3.89
C VAL A 177 0.11 10.62 -2.98
N LEU A 178 0.92 11.55 -2.44
CA LEU A 178 0.41 12.64 -1.60
C LEU A 178 -0.59 13.54 -2.35
N ARG A 179 -0.41 13.74 -3.65
CA ARG A 179 -1.36 14.50 -4.47
C ARG A 179 -2.69 13.77 -4.63
N GLU A 180 -2.64 12.47 -4.90
CA GLU A 180 -3.86 11.65 -4.98
C GLU A 180 -4.61 11.61 -3.65
N ASP A 181 -3.91 11.47 -2.53
CA ASP A 181 -4.51 11.50 -1.20
C ASP A 181 -5.14 12.87 -0.90
N LEU A 182 -4.46 13.96 -1.24
CA LEU A 182 -5.01 15.30 -1.08
C LEU A 182 -6.29 15.50 -1.90
N ASP A 183 -6.35 14.98 -3.12
CA ASP A 183 -7.53 15.09 -3.96
C ASP A 183 -8.69 14.21 -3.44
N ARG A 184 -8.40 13.01 -2.92
CA ARG A 184 -9.40 12.18 -2.21
C ARG A 184 -9.98 12.90 -1.00
N GLU A 185 -9.13 13.52 -0.17
CA GLU A 185 -9.56 14.27 1.01
C GLU A 185 -10.38 15.51 0.65
N LYS A 186 -10.06 16.20 -0.46
CA LYS A 186 -10.89 17.30 -0.97
C LYS A 186 -12.27 16.80 -1.40
N ASP A 187 -12.33 15.69 -2.12
CA ASP A 187 -13.60 15.09 -2.56
C ASP A 187 -14.46 14.64 -1.37
N GLN A 188 -13.85 14.03 -0.35
CA GLN A 188 -14.54 13.68 0.88
C GLN A 188 -15.07 14.92 1.62
N ASN A 189 -14.25 15.96 1.74
CA ASN A 189 -14.69 17.21 2.35
C ASN A 189 -15.83 17.88 1.59
N ALA A 190 -15.82 17.84 0.25
CA ALA A 190 -16.92 18.34 -0.57
C ALA A 190 -18.21 17.55 -0.33
N ARG A 191 -18.13 16.22 -0.21
CA ARG A 191 -19.28 15.35 0.12
C ARG A 191 -19.84 15.65 1.50
N LEU A 192 -18.97 15.71 2.52
CA LEU A 192 -19.37 16.03 3.90
C LEU A 192 -19.97 17.43 4.01
N ALA A 193 -19.45 18.42 3.25
CA ALA A 193 -20.04 19.74 3.19
C ALA A 193 -21.46 19.70 2.59
N GLY A 194 -21.66 18.92 1.53
CA GLY A 194 -22.99 18.70 0.93
C GLY A 194 -23.97 18.01 1.88
N GLU A 195 -23.54 16.98 2.59
CA GLU A 195 -24.34 16.29 3.61
C GLU A 195 -24.71 17.21 4.77
N ARG A 196 -23.75 17.98 5.27
CA ARG A 196 -23.98 18.98 6.31
C ARG A 196 -25.04 19.99 5.88
N ASP A 197 -24.99 20.45 4.64
CA ASP A 197 -25.94 21.45 4.15
C ASP A 197 -27.34 20.86 3.94
N ARG A 198 -27.44 19.59 3.51
CA ARG A 198 -28.71 18.84 3.48
C ARG A 198 -29.31 18.65 4.87
N LEU A 199 -28.53 18.18 5.84
CA LEU A 199 -28.98 17.99 7.22
C LEU A 199 -29.41 19.31 7.87
N LYS A 200 -28.70 20.41 7.56
CA LYS A 200 -29.12 21.75 8.00
C LYS A 200 -30.47 22.16 7.41
N ALA A 201 -30.72 21.87 6.12
CA ALA A 201 -32.01 22.14 5.50
C ALA A 201 -33.12 21.30 6.15
N GLU A 202 -32.92 20.00 6.31
CA GLU A 202 -33.88 19.10 6.97
C GLU A 202 -34.17 19.51 8.41
N THR A 203 -33.14 19.91 9.17
CA THR A 203 -33.31 20.42 10.54
C THR A 203 -34.16 21.70 10.57
N ARG A 204 -34.02 22.58 9.56
CA ARG A 204 -34.85 23.78 9.46
C ARG A 204 -36.31 23.43 9.15
N GLU A 205 -36.55 22.53 8.20
CA GLU A 205 -37.90 22.06 7.87
C GLU A 205 -38.57 21.39 9.07
N LEU A 206 -37.87 20.49 9.77
CA LEU A 206 -38.41 19.85 10.98
C LEU A 206 -38.72 20.86 12.08
N ARG A 207 -37.93 21.93 12.23
CA ARG A 207 -38.24 23.02 13.17
C ARG A 207 -39.49 23.78 12.78
N LEU A 208 -39.68 24.06 11.49
CA LEU A 208 -40.89 24.72 10.99
C LEU A 208 -42.13 23.86 11.23
N GLU A 209 -42.06 22.57 10.91
CA GLU A 209 -43.16 21.65 11.12
C GLU A 209 -43.47 21.44 12.61
N LYS A 210 -42.43 21.32 13.45
CA LYS A 210 -42.60 21.27 14.91
C LYS A 210 -43.38 22.49 15.42
N ASN A 211 -42.94 23.70 15.05
CA ASN A 211 -43.61 24.93 15.48
C ASN A 211 -45.07 24.97 15.00
N ARG A 212 -45.33 24.52 13.77
CA ARG A 212 -46.68 24.44 13.20
C ARG A 212 -47.57 23.47 14.00
N LEU A 213 -47.06 22.30 14.35
CA LEU A 213 -47.78 21.31 15.15
C LEU A 213 -48.04 21.81 16.57
N GLU A 214 -47.06 22.46 17.21
CA GLU A 214 -47.22 23.08 18.53
C GLU A 214 -48.34 24.13 18.50
N GLN A 215 -48.37 25.00 17.48
CA GLN A 215 -49.43 25.99 17.32
C GLN A 215 -50.80 25.36 17.04
N ALA A 216 -50.84 24.25 16.29
CA ALA A 216 -52.08 23.51 16.07
C ALA A 216 -52.60 22.83 17.34
N ILE A 217 -51.71 22.31 18.19
CA ILE A 217 -52.05 21.75 19.50
C ILE A 217 -52.62 22.84 20.40
N GLU A 218 -51.95 23.97 20.52
CA GLU A 218 -52.39 25.12 21.32
C GLU A 218 -53.78 25.61 20.87
N ASN A 219 -53.98 25.77 19.55
CA ASN A 219 -55.27 26.15 19.00
C ASN A 219 -56.38 25.13 19.30
N LYS A 220 -56.09 23.83 19.18
CA LYS A 220 -57.06 22.77 19.51
C LYS A 220 -57.37 22.74 21.00
N GLN A 221 -56.38 22.91 21.87
CA GLN A 221 -56.58 23.02 23.32
C GLN A 221 -57.47 24.22 23.65
N ALA A 222 -57.15 25.41 23.12
CA ALA A 222 -57.97 26.59 23.32
C ALA A 222 -59.41 26.42 22.82
N SER A 223 -59.61 25.75 21.68
CA SER A 223 -60.94 25.42 21.17
C SER A 223 -61.67 24.42 22.07
N TYR A 224 -60.97 23.42 22.61
CA TYR A 224 -61.51 22.43 23.52
C TYR A 224 -61.94 23.05 24.85
N ASP A 225 -61.13 23.95 25.41
CA ASP A 225 -61.45 24.68 26.62
C ASP A 225 -62.65 25.61 26.40
N LYS A 226 -62.69 26.35 25.29
CA LYS A 226 -63.88 27.14 24.90
C LYS A 226 -65.13 26.28 24.78
N LEU A 227 -65.03 25.07 24.23
CA LEU A 227 -66.17 24.15 24.11
C LEU A 227 -66.66 23.69 25.48
N LYS A 228 -65.74 23.37 26.41
CA LYS A 228 -66.07 23.02 27.80
C LYS A 228 -66.80 24.14 28.53
N GLU A 229 -66.46 25.38 28.23
CA GLU A 229 -67.08 26.55 28.84
C GLU A 229 -68.49 26.85 28.31
N ARG A 230 -68.89 26.31 27.16
CA ARG A 230 -70.24 26.51 26.60
C ARG A 230 -71.31 25.93 27.53
N THR A 231 -72.37 26.70 27.73
CA THR A 231 -73.55 26.32 28.53
C THR A 231 -74.14 24.99 28.12
N GLY A 232 -74.22 24.70 26.82
CA GLY A 232 -74.70 23.41 26.30
C GLY A 232 -73.84 22.21 26.74
N TYR A 233 -72.50 22.34 26.74
CA TYR A 233 -71.61 21.26 27.19
C TYR A 233 -71.76 21.00 28.69
N LYS A 234 -71.77 22.05 29.51
CA LYS A 234 -71.97 21.95 30.95
C LYS A 234 -73.34 21.32 31.29
N ALA A 235 -74.39 21.73 30.58
CA ALA A 235 -75.73 21.16 30.73
C ALA A 235 -75.77 19.67 30.36
N ILE A 236 -75.16 19.28 29.24
CA ILE A 236 -75.06 17.86 28.84
C ILE A 236 -74.30 17.05 29.89
N LYS A 237 -73.17 17.55 30.39
CA LYS A 237 -72.38 16.86 31.43
C LYS A 237 -73.13 16.72 32.75
N GLN A 238 -73.87 17.75 33.16
CA GLN A 238 -74.74 17.69 34.34
C GLN A 238 -75.90 16.71 34.13
N MET A 239 -76.49 16.68 32.93
CA MET A 239 -77.55 15.75 32.58
C MET A 239 -77.04 14.30 32.56
N GLU A 240 -75.83 14.05 32.06
CA GLU A 240 -75.18 12.74 32.12
C GLU A 240 -74.93 12.29 33.57
N ALA A 241 -74.42 13.18 34.42
CA ALA A 241 -74.21 12.88 35.84
C ALA A 241 -75.52 12.56 36.56
N THR A 242 -76.56 13.36 36.35
CA THR A 242 -77.89 13.13 36.97
C THR A 242 -78.56 11.88 36.43
N LEU A 243 -78.39 11.54 35.15
CA LEU A 243 -78.93 10.33 34.55
C LEU A 243 -78.22 9.08 35.07
N ASN A 244 -76.88 9.12 35.21
CA ASN A 244 -76.11 8.07 35.86
C ASN A 244 -76.52 7.87 37.32
N GLU A 245 -76.73 8.97 38.06
CA GLU A 245 -77.20 8.89 39.44
C GLU A 245 -78.62 8.34 39.52
N ALA A 246 -79.53 8.78 38.66
CA ALA A 246 -80.90 8.26 38.59
C ALA A 246 -80.92 6.78 38.23
N TYR A 247 -80.09 6.35 37.27
CA TYR A 247 -79.92 4.94 36.91
C TYR A 247 -79.39 4.13 38.08
N GLY A 248 -78.35 4.61 38.75
CA GLY A 248 -77.81 3.98 39.96
C GLY A 248 -78.84 3.86 41.08
N ARG A 249 -79.64 4.90 41.32
CA ARG A 249 -80.75 4.88 42.29
C ARG A 249 -81.86 3.91 41.90
N ALA A 250 -82.21 3.83 40.62
CA ALA A 250 -83.22 2.90 40.13
C ALA A 250 -82.78 1.45 40.34
N GLU A 251 -81.53 1.12 40.01
CA GLU A 251 -80.98 -0.21 40.24
C GLU A 251 -80.87 -0.52 41.74
N ALA A 252 -80.44 0.45 42.56
CA ALA A 252 -80.41 0.31 44.01
C ALA A 252 -81.80 0.08 44.62
N ASN A 253 -82.82 0.80 44.15
CA ASN A 253 -84.21 0.61 44.60
C ASN A 253 -84.75 -0.78 44.19
N LYS A 254 -84.41 -1.25 42.99
CA LYS A 254 -84.75 -2.60 42.54
C LYS A 254 -84.08 -3.65 43.42
N ILE A 255 -82.80 -3.49 43.74
CA ILE A 255 -82.08 -4.36 44.69
C ILE A 255 -82.76 -4.32 46.06
N ALA A 256 -83.10 -3.14 46.58
CA ALA A 256 -83.75 -2.99 47.88
C ALA A 256 -85.14 -3.67 47.92
N TYR A 257 -85.92 -3.58 46.85
CA TYR A 257 -87.20 -4.27 46.72
C TYR A 257 -87.03 -5.80 46.72
N LEU A 258 -86.08 -6.32 45.94
CA LEU A 258 -85.79 -7.76 45.90
C LEU A 258 -85.32 -8.26 47.27
N TYR A 259 -84.49 -7.47 47.96
CA TYR A 259 -84.06 -7.77 49.32
C TYR A 259 -85.22 -7.84 50.32
N ASP A 260 -86.10 -6.82 50.35
CA ASP A 260 -87.24 -6.78 51.27
C ASP A 260 -88.25 -7.90 50.98
N SER A 261 -88.51 -8.21 49.71
CA SER A 261 -89.34 -9.34 49.30
C SER A 261 -88.75 -10.68 49.75
N LEU A 262 -87.45 -10.89 49.53
CA LEU A 262 -86.76 -12.12 49.97
C LEU A 262 -86.83 -12.24 51.49
N PHE A 263 -86.57 -11.17 52.22
CA PHE A 263 -86.64 -11.15 53.68
C PHE A 263 -88.06 -11.49 54.20
N LYS A 264 -89.10 -10.92 53.60
CA LYS A 264 -90.51 -11.21 53.95
C LYS A 264 -90.88 -12.66 53.68
N THR A 265 -90.63 -13.16 52.47
CA THR A 265 -90.92 -14.55 52.10
C THR A 265 -90.15 -15.54 52.97
N PHE A 266 -88.89 -15.25 53.31
CA PHE A 266 -88.11 -16.07 54.23
C PHE A 266 -88.70 -16.08 55.64
N LYS A 267 -89.18 -14.93 56.14
CA LYS A 267 -89.85 -14.84 57.44
C LYS A 267 -91.15 -15.65 57.48
N GLU A 268 -91.94 -15.60 56.41
CA GLU A 268 -93.16 -16.41 56.26
C GLU A 268 -92.82 -17.91 56.20
N LEU A 269 -91.81 -18.28 55.41
CA LEU A 269 -91.31 -19.65 55.36
C LEU A 269 -90.87 -20.16 56.73
N ALA A 270 -90.12 -19.36 57.48
CA ALA A 270 -89.68 -19.70 58.83
C ALA A 270 -90.87 -19.87 59.80
N TYR A 271 -91.90 -19.03 59.68
CA TYR A 271 -93.14 -19.16 60.45
C TYR A 271 -93.88 -20.47 60.15
N GLU A 272 -94.09 -20.79 58.87
CA GLU A 272 -94.77 -22.04 58.47
C GLU A 272 -93.94 -23.28 58.86
N MET A 273 -92.61 -23.24 58.73
CA MET A 273 -91.73 -24.29 59.22
C MET A 273 -91.89 -24.52 60.73
N THR A 274 -91.94 -23.44 61.51
CA THR A 274 -92.14 -23.52 62.97
C THR A 274 -93.49 -24.12 63.33
N ARG A 275 -94.55 -23.78 62.58
CA ARG A 275 -95.90 -24.36 62.75
C ARG A 275 -95.95 -25.83 62.36
N PHE A 276 -95.30 -26.20 61.26
CA PHE A 276 -95.30 -27.57 60.72
C PHE A 276 -94.46 -28.54 61.54
N ALA A 277 -93.50 -28.05 62.34
CA ALA A 277 -92.63 -28.85 63.20
C ALA A 277 -93.39 -29.82 64.13
N GLY A 278 -94.60 -29.45 64.56
CA GLY A 278 -95.46 -30.29 65.41
C GLY A 278 -96.40 -31.24 64.65
N THR A 279 -96.53 -31.11 63.32
CA THR A 279 -97.48 -31.89 62.51
C THR A 279 -96.82 -33.10 61.83
N ASN A 280 -95.61 -32.95 61.31
CA ASN A 280 -94.83 -34.06 60.75
C ASN A 280 -93.31 -33.82 60.93
N PRO A 281 -92.69 -34.42 61.96
CA PRO A 281 -91.28 -34.18 62.31
C PRO A 281 -90.29 -34.62 61.22
N GLU A 282 -90.58 -35.72 60.51
CA GLU A 282 -89.70 -36.25 59.47
C GLU A 282 -89.68 -35.34 58.24
N LEU A 283 -90.86 -34.91 57.77
CA LEU A 283 -90.95 -33.96 56.65
C LEU A 283 -90.39 -32.58 57.01
N HIS A 284 -90.56 -32.12 58.26
CA HIS A 284 -89.97 -30.88 58.74
C HIS A 284 -88.43 -30.90 58.65
N ASN A 285 -87.79 -31.99 59.11
CA ASN A 285 -86.33 -32.13 59.03
C ASN A 285 -85.84 -32.16 57.57
N LEU A 286 -86.55 -32.83 56.67
CA LEU A 286 -86.23 -32.86 55.24
C LEU A 286 -86.27 -31.46 54.61
N TYR A 287 -87.31 -30.66 54.88
CA TYR A 287 -87.39 -29.29 54.34
C TYR A 287 -86.38 -28.36 54.98
N LYS A 288 -86.03 -28.57 56.26
CA LYS A 288 -84.96 -27.84 56.94
C LYS A 288 -83.61 -28.08 56.26
N GLU A 289 -83.26 -29.33 55.98
CA GLU A 289 -82.02 -29.66 55.25
C GLU A 289 -82.00 -29.06 53.84
N LYS A 290 -83.14 -29.05 53.13
CA LYS A 290 -83.26 -28.42 51.81
C LYS A 290 -83.08 -26.89 51.86
N ILE A 291 -83.62 -26.22 52.87
CA ILE A 291 -83.44 -24.78 53.07
C ILE A 291 -81.98 -24.48 53.42
N ASP A 292 -81.38 -25.26 54.32
CA ASP A 292 -79.98 -25.12 54.69
C ASP A 292 -79.06 -25.32 53.48
N ASP A 293 -79.28 -26.35 52.65
CA ASP A 293 -78.52 -26.56 51.41
C ASP A 293 -78.69 -25.40 50.43
N PHE A 294 -79.93 -24.91 50.24
CA PHE A 294 -80.21 -23.75 49.39
C PHE A 294 -79.46 -22.50 49.87
N LEU A 295 -79.46 -22.19 51.17
CA LEU A 295 -78.74 -21.05 51.73
C LEU A 295 -77.22 -21.20 51.61
N HIS A 296 -76.69 -22.39 51.88
CA HIS A 296 -75.24 -22.66 51.74
C HIS A 296 -74.78 -22.62 50.28
N LYS A 297 -75.65 -23.01 49.33
CA LYS A 297 -75.38 -22.93 47.90
C LYS A 297 -75.47 -21.48 47.42
N ALA A 298 -76.49 -20.74 47.83
CA ALA A 298 -76.65 -19.32 47.49
C ALA A 298 -75.47 -18.47 47.98
N LEU A 299 -74.93 -18.75 49.18
CA LEU A 299 -73.72 -18.09 49.71
C LEU A 299 -72.43 -18.47 48.96
N ARG A 300 -72.39 -19.60 48.25
CA ARG A 300 -71.23 -20.02 47.44
C ARG A 300 -71.27 -19.47 46.00
N GLU A 301 -72.46 -19.28 45.45
CA GLU A 301 -72.66 -18.84 44.05
C GLU A 301 -72.60 -17.31 43.85
N LYS A 302 -72.29 -16.55 44.92
CA LYS A 302 -72.20 -15.08 44.98
C LYS A 302 -73.52 -14.39 44.61
N PHE A 303 -74.44 -14.21 45.55
CA PHE A 303 -74.39 -13.00 46.39
C PHE A 303 -73.03 -12.70 47.03
#